data_AF-A0A4Y3K7X8-F1
#
_entry.id   AF-A0A4Y3K7X8-F1
#
_cell.length_a   1.000
_cell.length_b   1.000
_cell.length_c   1.000
_cell.angle_alpha   90.00
_cell.angle_beta   90.00
_cell.angle_gamma   90.00
#
_symmetry.space_group_name_H-M   'P 1'
#
loop_
_entity.id
_entity.type
_entity.pdbx_description
1 polymer ?
#
loop_
_entity_poly.entity_id
_entity_poly.type
_entity_poly.pdbx_seq_one_letter_code
_entity_poly.pdbx_strand_id
1 'polypeptide(L)'
;MTALDDRSTTTRVRAPRPGPHLRLERTLLRGGARLVAGMDEVGRGSLAGPVSVGVVVVDAGTRSAPQGVADSKLLSPAARTALLPRLARWGLARAVGHASAAEIDELGIIAALRLAGHRALGAACATTGPVDVVVLDGSHDWLTPPAQGDLFALDAPVLTAPRVHLRVKADRTCASVAAASVLAKCERDSLMVELAAQHPHFRWDENKGYASPDHLAALRELGPCVLHRRSWRLTGSSGEAALPTDATAAARLDDDAAAWGMMST
;
A
#
# COMPACT_ATOMS: atom_id res chain seq x y z
N MET A 1 16.12 -8.33 64.94
CA MET A 1 14.80 -8.19 64.26
C MET A 1 14.92 -7.02 63.30
N THR A 2 15.40 -7.30 62.09
CA THR A 2 15.76 -6.29 61.09
C THR A 2 14.56 -6.08 60.18
N ALA A 3 14.01 -4.85 60.18
CA ALA A 3 12.89 -4.49 59.33
C ALA A 3 13.33 -4.46 57.86
N LEU A 4 12.64 -5.22 57.02
CA LEU A 4 12.80 -5.21 55.57
C LEU A 4 12.02 -4.02 55.00
N ASP A 5 12.76 -3.16 54.32
CA ASP A 5 12.31 -1.96 53.62
C ASP A 5 11.60 -2.38 52.32
N ASP A 6 10.27 -2.39 52.33
CA ASP A 6 9.43 -2.75 51.17
C ASP A 6 9.39 -1.59 50.16
N ARG A 7 10.30 -1.62 49.19
CA ARG A 7 10.28 -0.70 48.04
C ARG A 7 9.34 -1.22 46.97
N SER A 8 8.05 -0.95 47.18
CA SER A 8 7.01 -1.03 46.17
C SER A 8 7.43 -0.24 44.92
N THR A 9 7.82 -0.97 43.87
CA THR A 9 8.18 -0.41 42.58
C THR A 9 6.89 -0.19 41.78
N THR A 10 6.28 0.99 41.91
CA THR A 10 5.10 1.36 41.12
C THR A 10 5.46 1.38 39.64
N THR A 11 4.96 0.40 38.88
CA THR A 11 5.08 0.33 37.43
C THR A 11 4.29 1.48 36.82
N ARG A 12 4.98 2.48 36.27
CA ARG A 12 4.35 3.62 35.61
C ARG A 12 3.63 3.13 34.34
N VAL A 13 2.30 2.99 34.41
CA VAL A 13 1.47 2.69 33.24
C VAL A 13 1.61 3.85 32.26
N ARG A 14 2.26 3.59 31.12
CA ARG A 14 2.46 4.59 30.07
C ARG A 14 1.10 4.99 29.51
N ALA A 15 0.73 6.27 29.60
CA ALA A 15 -0.51 6.77 29.02
C ALA A 15 -0.62 6.33 27.54
N PRO A 16 -1.79 5.87 27.09
CA PRO A 16 -1.97 5.44 25.71
C PRO A 16 -1.64 6.61 24.78
N ARG A 17 -0.82 6.35 23.76
CA ARG A 17 -0.52 7.36 22.75
C ARG A 17 -1.82 7.76 22.06
N PRO A 18 -2.11 9.06 21.92
CA PRO A 18 -3.30 9.49 21.20
C PRO A 18 -3.25 8.95 19.76
N GLY A 19 -4.39 8.47 19.27
CA GLY A 19 -4.51 7.96 17.91
C GLY A 19 -4.28 9.04 16.85
N PRO A 20 -4.16 8.64 15.57
CA PRO A 20 -3.96 9.56 14.47
C PRO A 20 -5.10 10.58 14.37
N HIS A 21 -4.77 11.79 13.92
CA HIS A 21 -5.68 12.94 13.91
C HIS A 21 -5.46 13.82 12.67
N LEU A 22 -6.43 14.68 12.35
CA LEU A 22 -6.37 15.55 11.17
C LEU A 22 -5.57 16.86 11.38
N ARG A 23 -4.61 16.93 12.32
CA ARG A 23 -3.93 18.22 12.62
C ARG A 23 -3.09 18.72 11.46
N LEU A 24 -2.31 17.83 10.83
CA LEU A 24 -1.44 18.21 9.71
C LEU A 24 -2.29 18.59 8.49
N GLU A 25 -3.28 17.76 8.18
CA GLU A 25 -4.25 17.94 7.11
C GLU A 25 -4.96 19.29 7.27
N ARG A 26 -5.43 19.61 8.49
CA ARG A 26 -6.04 20.92 8.78
C ARG A 26 -5.07 22.09 8.63
N THR A 27 -3.80 21.93 8.98
CA THR A 27 -2.79 22.97 8.75
C THR A 27 -2.60 23.23 7.26
N LEU A 28 -2.51 22.18 6.45
CA LEU A 28 -2.37 22.28 4.99
C LEU A 28 -3.62 22.93 4.36
N LEU A 29 -4.82 22.55 4.80
CA LEU A 29 -6.08 23.13 4.33
C LEU A 29 -6.19 24.62 4.67
N ARG A 30 -5.83 25.03 5.89
CA ARG A 30 -5.77 26.46 6.26
C ARG A 30 -4.68 27.22 5.53
N GLY A 31 -3.65 26.52 5.06
CA GLY A 31 -2.57 27.06 4.23
C GLY A 31 -2.96 27.27 2.76
N GLY A 32 -4.22 27.07 2.39
CA GLY A 32 -4.76 27.35 1.05
C GLY A 32 -5.07 26.11 0.21
N ALA A 33 -4.76 24.90 0.68
CA ALA A 33 -5.22 23.68 0.01
C ALA A 33 -6.74 23.51 0.19
N ARG A 34 -7.45 23.09 -0.86
CA ARG A 34 -8.86 22.71 -0.78
C ARG A 34 -9.01 21.23 -0.43
N LEU A 35 -8.17 20.40 -1.03
CA LEU A 35 -8.18 18.95 -0.90
C LEU A 35 -6.80 18.43 -0.51
N VAL A 36 -6.77 17.59 0.53
CA VAL A 36 -5.56 16.91 0.99
C VAL A 36 -5.78 15.40 0.91
N ALA A 37 -4.88 14.70 0.25
CA ALA A 37 -4.85 13.24 0.21
C ALA A 37 -3.83 12.70 1.22
N GLY A 38 -4.16 11.65 1.97
CA GLY A 38 -3.18 10.83 2.69
C GLY A 38 -2.90 9.55 1.91
N MET A 39 -1.64 9.16 1.79
CA MET A 39 -1.20 7.97 1.06
C MET A 39 -0.19 7.15 1.85
N ASP A 40 -0.33 5.82 1.78
CA ASP A 40 0.61 4.85 2.38
C ASP A 40 0.66 3.58 1.52
N GLU A 41 1.78 2.85 1.57
CA GLU A 41 2.01 1.65 0.78
C GLU A 41 2.11 0.35 1.59
N VAL A 42 1.89 -0.76 0.89
CA VAL A 42 2.10 -2.11 1.41
C VAL A 42 2.71 -3.00 0.33
N GLY A 43 3.46 -4.01 0.77
CA GLY A 43 3.99 -5.03 -0.14
C GLY A 43 5.31 -4.68 -0.80
N ARG A 44 5.93 -3.54 -0.47
CA ARG A 44 7.26 -3.19 -1.01
C ARG A 44 8.30 -4.30 -0.77
N GLY A 45 8.21 -4.98 0.37
CA GLY A 45 9.12 -6.05 0.83
C GLY A 45 8.80 -7.48 0.39
N SER A 46 7.72 -7.70 -0.38
CA SER A 46 7.24 -9.05 -0.71
C SER A 46 7.98 -9.66 -1.90
N LEU A 47 8.15 -10.98 -1.92
CA LEU A 47 8.71 -11.74 -3.04
C LEU A 47 7.68 -11.99 -4.15
N ALA A 48 6.39 -11.99 -3.80
CA ALA A 48 5.28 -12.25 -4.72
C ALA A 48 4.14 -11.25 -4.54
N GLY A 49 3.35 -11.13 -5.61
CA GLY A 49 2.17 -10.27 -5.68
C GLY A 49 2.50 -8.78 -5.80
N PRO A 50 1.46 -7.94 -5.86
CA PRO A 50 1.60 -6.53 -6.18
C PRO A 50 2.24 -5.73 -5.04
N VAL A 51 2.76 -4.55 -5.39
CA VAL A 51 2.87 -3.42 -4.47
C VAL A 51 1.55 -2.65 -4.53
N SER A 52 1.05 -2.14 -3.40
CA SER A 52 -0.26 -1.50 -3.35
C SER A 52 -0.21 -0.23 -2.52
N VAL A 53 -0.95 0.78 -2.96
CA VAL A 53 -0.99 2.11 -2.33
C VAL A 53 -2.44 2.47 -2.06
N GLY A 54 -2.76 2.81 -0.83
CA GLY A 54 -4.05 3.36 -0.46
C GLY A 54 -4.04 4.88 -0.54
N VAL A 55 -5.19 5.48 -0.81
CA VAL A 55 -5.40 6.92 -0.72
C VAL A 55 -6.71 7.24 -0.01
N VAL A 56 -6.71 8.30 0.80
CA VAL A 56 -7.92 8.91 1.35
C VAL A 56 -7.86 10.42 1.21
N VAL A 57 -8.90 11.01 0.60
CA VAL A 57 -9.02 12.45 0.38
C VAL A 57 -9.91 13.08 1.45
N VAL A 58 -9.44 14.19 2.02
CA VAL A 58 -10.12 14.97 3.05
C VAL A 58 -10.12 16.47 2.71
N ASP A 59 -11.07 17.18 3.28
CA ASP A 59 -11.24 18.63 3.15
C ASP A 59 -11.46 19.30 4.52
N ALA A 60 -11.76 20.60 4.52
CA ALA A 60 -12.04 21.36 5.74
C ALA A 60 -13.30 20.88 6.48
N GLY A 61 -14.28 20.30 5.78
CA GLY A 61 -15.52 19.76 6.35
C GLY A 61 -15.36 18.35 6.94
N THR A 62 -14.25 17.67 6.65
CA THR A 62 -14.04 16.28 7.05
C THR A 62 -13.92 16.15 8.58
N ARG A 63 -14.80 15.34 9.16
CA ARG A 63 -14.84 15.03 10.60
C ARG A 63 -13.68 14.13 11.01
N SER A 64 -13.45 14.03 12.32
CA SER A 64 -12.45 13.09 12.89
C SER A 64 -12.63 11.68 12.35
N ALA A 65 -11.51 10.96 12.18
CA ALA A 65 -11.51 9.59 11.70
C ALA A 65 -12.33 8.65 12.60
N PRO A 66 -12.87 7.55 12.03
CA PRO A 66 -13.52 6.52 12.81
C PRO A 66 -12.65 6.04 13.97
N GLN A 67 -13.28 5.84 15.14
CA GLN A 67 -12.60 5.30 16.31
C GLN A 67 -11.94 3.96 15.99
N GLY A 68 -10.67 3.80 16.37
CA GLY A 68 -9.89 2.59 16.16
C GLY A 68 -8.95 2.66 14.95
N VAL A 69 -9.06 3.68 14.09
CA VAL A 69 -8.06 3.92 13.04
C VAL A 69 -6.69 4.16 13.69
N ALA A 70 -5.69 3.43 13.20
CA ALA A 70 -4.29 3.49 13.62
C ALA A 70 -3.42 2.94 12.48
N ASP A 71 -2.10 3.04 12.65
CA ASP A 71 -1.10 2.31 11.85
C ASP A 71 -1.55 0.84 11.67
N SER A 72 -1.72 0.42 10.41
CA SER A 72 -2.27 -0.89 10.06
C SER A 72 -1.45 -2.06 10.61
N LYS A 73 -0.18 -1.86 10.96
CA LYS A 73 0.67 -2.89 11.59
C LYS A 73 0.39 -3.04 13.08
N LEU A 74 -0.24 -2.05 13.71
CA LEU A 74 -0.63 -2.08 15.12
C LEU A 74 -2.04 -2.68 15.34
N LEU A 75 -2.77 -2.94 14.27
CA LEU A 75 -4.12 -3.50 14.30
C LEU A 75 -4.09 -5.00 13.98
N SER A 76 -4.91 -5.77 14.69
CA SER A 76 -5.14 -7.18 14.32
C SER A 76 -5.89 -7.25 12.98
N PRO A 77 -5.76 -8.36 12.21
CA PRO A 77 -6.48 -8.52 10.95
C PRO A 77 -8.00 -8.31 11.08
N ALA A 78 -8.60 -8.84 12.15
CA ALA A 78 -10.02 -8.66 12.43
C ALA A 78 -10.38 -7.20 12.73
N ALA A 79 -9.56 -6.50 13.54
CA ALA A 79 -9.79 -5.09 13.84
C ALA A 79 -9.68 -4.20 12.60
N ARG A 80 -8.73 -4.48 11.71
CA ARG A 80 -8.61 -3.76 10.42
C ARG A 80 -9.83 -3.97 9.53
N THR A 81 -10.25 -5.22 9.36
CA THR A 81 -11.41 -5.56 8.52
C THR A 81 -12.69 -4.90 9.04
N ALA A 82 -12.87 -4.86 10.37
CA ALA A 82 -13.99 -4.18 11.01
C ALA A 82 -14.02 -2.64 10.80
N LEU A 83 -12.90 -2.02 10.41
CA LEU A 83 -12.85 -0.60 10.06
C LEU A 83 -13.37 -0.30 8.66
N LEU A 84 -13.33 -1.27 7.73
CA LEU A 84 -13.62 -1.04 6.31
C LEU A 84 -15.01 -0.38 6.08
N PRO A 85 -16.12 -0.83 6.70
CA PRO A 85 -17.43 -0.20 6.49
C PRO A 85 -17.53 1.23 7.06
N ARG A 86 -16.66 1.58 8.00
CA ARG A 86 -16.60 2.95 8.58
C ARG A 86 -15.72 3.85 7.73
N LEU A 87 -14.60 3.33 7.22
CA LEU A 87 -13.71 4.02 6.30
C LEU A 87 -14.38 4.27 4.93
N ALA A 88 -15.22 3.35 4.47
CA ALA A 88 -16.02 3.51 3.25
C ALA A 88 -16.90 4.79 3.27
N ARG A 89 -17.29 5.25 4.46
CA ARG A 89 -18.12 6.44 4.69
C ARG A 89 -17.33 7.64 5.21
N TRP A 90 -16.00 7.54 5.28
CA TRP A 90 -15.14 8.58 5.80
C TRP A 90 -14.22 9.15 4.72
N GLY A 91 -14.01 10.47 4.76
CA GLY A 91 -13.35 11.20 3.68
C GLY A 91 -14.26 11.42 2.46
N LEU A 92 -13.79 12.24 1.54
CA LEU A 92 -14.51 12.57 0.31
C LEU A 92 -14.35 11.47 -0.75
N ALA A 93 -13.14 10.93 -0.88
CA ALA A 93 -12.81 9.82 -1.78
C ALA A 93 -11.78 8.89 -1.14
N ARG A 94 -11.75 7.65 -1.61
CA ARG A 94 -10.77 6.64 -1.24
C ARG A 94 -10.59 5.66 -2.38
N ALA A 95 -9.38 5.12 -2.52
CA ALA A 95 -9.07 4.10 -3.51
C ALA A 95 -7.81 3.35 -3.08
N VAL A 96 -7.60 2.18 -3.69
CA VAL A 96 -6.32 1.48 -3.65
C VAL A 96 -5.87 1.28 -5.10
N GLY A 97 -4.59 1.53 -5.35
CA GLY A 97 -3.95 1.26 -6.62
C GLY A 97 -2.90 0.18 -6.45
N HIS A 98 -2.72 -0.64 -7.48
CA HIS A 98 -1.78 -1.74 -7.49
C HIS A 98 -0.78 -1.60 -8.64
N ALA A 99 0.41 -2.14 -8.44
CA ALA A 99 1.32 -2.49 -9.53
C ALA A 99 1.77 -3.95 -9.36
N SER A 100 1.61 -4.73 -10.42
CA SER A 100 1.81 -6.18 -10.45
C SER A 100 3.28 -6.58 -10.26
N ALA A 101 3.53 -7.87 -10.05
CA ALA A 101 4.91 -8.40 -10.02
C ALA A 101 5.64 -8.19 -11.35
N ALA A 102 4.94 -8.32 -12.48
CA ALA A 102 5.49 -8.06 -13.81
C ALA A 102 5.88 -6.59 -14.00
N GLU A 103 5.01 -5.65 -13.61
CA GLU A 103 5.33 -4.22 -13.65
C GLU A 103 6.48 -3.84 -12.70
N ILE A 104 6.61 -4.52 -11.57
CA ILE A 104 7.76 -4.34 -10.67
C ILE A 104 9.05 -4.84 -11.33
N ASP A 105 9.01 -5.97 -12.01
CA ASP A 105 10.17 -6.53 -12.72
C ASP A 105 10.58 -5.65 -13.90
N GLU A 106 9.62 -5.05 -14.61
CA GLU A 106 9.87 -4.19 -15.76
C GLU A 106 10.36 -2.78 -15.35
N LEU A 107 9.68 -2.13 -14.41
CA LEU A 107 9.89 -0.72 -14.08
C LEU A 107 10.84 -0.52 -12.88
N GLY A 108 11.06 -1.57 -12.09
CA GLY A 108 11.67 -1.50 -10.78
C GLY A 108 10.70 -1.01 -9.69
N ILE A 109 11.01 -1.34 -8.44
CA ILE A 109 10.07 -1.16 -7.32
C ILE A 109 9.63 0.28 -7.07
N ILE A 110 10.48 1.28 -7.30
CA ILE A 110 10.13 2.69 -7.05
C ILE A 110 9.17 3.21 -8.13
N ALA A 111 9.40 2.88 -9.40
CA ALA A 111 8.52 3.29 -10.48
C ALA A 111 7.18 2.53 -10.43
N ALA A 112 7.18 1.24 -10.09
CA ALA A 112 5.96 0.48 -9.87
C ALA A 112 5.17 1.01 -8.66
N LEU A 113 5.84 1.38 -7.56
CA LEU A 113 5.18 2.02 -6.41
C LEU A 113 4.54 3.36 -6.80
N ARG A 114 5.23 4.18 -7.60
CA ARG A 114 4.68 5.41 -8.18
C ARG A 114 3.44 5.13 -9.03
N LEU A 115 3.50 4.13 -9.91
CA LEU A 115 2.40 3.72 -10.77
C LEU A 115 1.17 3.32 -9.94
N ALA A 116 1.35 2.49 -8.91
CA ALA A 116 0.31 2.14 -7.96
C ALA A 116 -0.29 3.38 -7.28
N GLY A 117 0.55 4.32 -6.84
CA GLY A 117 0.08 5.58 -6.25
C GLY A 117 -0.68 6.48 -7.21
N HIS A 118 -0.24 6.61 -8.47
CA HIS A 118 -0.97 7.35 -9.50
C HIS A 118 -2.31 6.72 -9.84
N ARG A 119 -2.40 5.38 -9.88
CA ARG A 119 -3.67 4.66 -10.06
C ARG A 119 -4.64 4.95 -8.91
N ALA A 120 -4.17 4.84 -7.66
CA ALA A 120 -4.97 5.16 -6.48
C ALA A 120 -5.47 6.61 -6.52
N LEU A 121 -4.55 7.54 -6.79
CA LEU A 121 -4.86 8.96 -6.83
C LEU A 121 -5.83 9.31 -7.98
N GLY A 122 -5.63 8.75 -9.16
CA GLY A 122 -6.51 8.93 -10.31
C GLY A 122 -7.94 8.48 -10.02
N ALA A 123 -8.12 7.31 -9.41
CA ALA A 123 -9.42 6.80 -9.00
C ALA A 123 -10.10 7.71 -7.96
N ALA A 124 -9.36 8.23 -6.97
CA ALA A 124 -9.90 9.17 -6.00
C ALA A 124 -10.27 10.52 -6.64
N CYS A 125 -9.41 11.05 -7.52
CA CYS A 125 -9.61 12.30 -8.24
C CYS A 125 -10.81 12.25 -9.21
N ALA A 126 -11.15 11.07 -9.75
CA ALA A 126 -12.37 10.90 -10.53
C ALA A 126 -13.65 11.24 -9.72
N THR A 127 -13.59 11.11 -8.38
CA THR A 127 -14.70 11.45 -7.48
C THR A 127 -14.65 12.90 -6.99
N THR A 128 -13.46 13.43 -6.66
CA THR A 128 -13.32 14.74 -5.99
C THR A 128 -12.77 15.87 -6.85
N GLY A 129 -12.29 15.57 -8.05
CA GLY A 129 -11.37 16.44 -8.78
C GLY A 129 -9.93 16.35 -8.25
N PRO A 130 -9.01 17.14 -8.84
CA PRO A 130 -7.59 17.10 -8.49
C PRO A 130 -7.35 17.54 -7.04
N VAL A 131 -6.48 16.82 -6.33
CA VAL A 131 -6.06 17.20 -4.98
C VAL A 131 -4.90 18.19 -5.02
N ASP A 132 -4.79 19.08 -4.03
CA ASP A 132 -3.75 20.11 -3.99
C ASP A 132 -2.46 19.59 -3.33
N VAL A 133 -2.62 18.76 -2.29
CA VAL A 133 -1.51 18.24 -1.49
C VAL A 133 -1.69 16.75 -1.19
N VAL A 134 -0.61 15.99 -1.33
CA VAL A 134 -0.51 14.60 -0.87
C VAL A 134 0.39 14.56 0.37
N VAL A 135 -0.13 14.06 1.49
CA VAL A 135 0.66 13.67 2.66
C VAL A 135 1.08 12.21 2.48
N LEU A 136 2.39 11.98 2.42
CA LEU A 136 2.98 10.68 2.11
C LEU A 136 3.80 10.17 3.30
N ASP A 137 3.60 8.91 3.69
CA ASP A 137 4.41 8.31 4.75
C ASP A 137 5.86 8.11 4.31
N GLY A 138 6.79 8.51 5.18
CA GLY A 138 8.22 8.30 4.99
C GLY A 138 8.99 9.58 4.68
N SER A 139 10.20 9.38 4.15
CA SER A 139 11.19 10.44 3.93
C SER A 139 11.61 10.60 2.47
N HIS A 140 10.99 9.86 1.56
CA HIS A 140 11.33 9.84 0.15
C HIS A 140 10.08 10.11 -0.67
N ASP A 141 10.16 11.08 -1.58
CA ASP A 141 9.10 11.33 -2.54
C ASP A 141 9.21 10.32 -3.69
N TRP A 142 8.43 9.26 -3.60
CA TRP A 142 8.31 8.26 -4.65
C TRP A 142 7.17 8.57 -5.62
N LEU A 143 6.34 9.59 -5.37
CA LEU A 143 5.16 9.90 -6.16
C LEU A 143 5.49 10.89 -7.28
N THR A 144 6.18 11.99 -6.99
CA THR A 144 6.50 13.04 -7.98
C THR A 144 7.49 12.53 -9.03
N PRO A 145 7.13 12.49 -10.34
CA PRO A 145 8.04 12.05 -11.39
C PRO A 145 9.37 12.80 -11.35
N PRO A 146 10.52 12.14 -11.59
CA PRO A 146 11.80 12.83 -11.67
C PRO A 146 11.75 13.87 -12.79
N ALA A 147 12.37 15.03 -12.57
CA ALA A 147 12.30 16.18 -13.48
C ALA A 147 12.92 15.95 -14.87
N GLN A 148 13.60 14.83 -15.09
CA GLN A 148 14.06 14.43 -16.42
C GLN A 148 12.89 13.78 -17.16
N GLY A 149 12.11 14.62 -17.84
CA GLY A 149 11.20 14.17 -18.88
C GLY A 149 11.99 13.45 -19.96
N ASP A 150 11.43 12.36 -20.47
CA ASP A 150 11.94 11.70 -21.66
C ASP A 150 11.95 12.72 -22.80
N LEU A 151 13.06 12.81 -23.55
CA LEU A 151 13.24 13.80 -24.63
C LEU A 151 12.19 13.65 -25.74
N PHE A 152 11.45 12.54 -25.73
CA PHE A 152 10.43 12.13 -26.70
C PHE A 152 9.01 12.02 -26.13
N ALA A 153 8.77 12.34 -24.86
CA ALA A 153 7.43 12.30 -24.27
C ALA A 153 6.61 13.52 -24.72
N LEU A 154 6.11 13.47 -25.95
CA LEU A 154 5.08 14.36 -26.45
C LEU A 154 3.72 13.91 -25.85
N ASP A 155 3.03 14.86 -25.23
CA ASP A 155 1.59 14.84 -24.96
C ASP A 155 1.02 13.93 -23.85
N ALA A 156 1.67 13.84 -22.69
CA ALA A 156 0.94 13.49 -21.47
C ALA A 156 0.23 14.75 -20.91
N PRO A 157 -1.09 14.75 -20.70
CA PRO A 157 -1.78 15.88 -20.08
C PRO A 157 -1.18 16.12 -18.69
N VAL A 158 -0.61 17.31 -18.51
CA VAL A 158 -0.08 17.77 -17.22
C VAL A 158 -1.29 18.01 -16.31
N LEU A 159 -1.79 16.95 -15.67
CA LEU A 159 -2.48 17.11 -14.39
C LEU A 159 -1.49 17.88 -13.52
N THR A 160 -1.88 19.06 -13.04
CA THR A 160 -1.05 19.82 -12.11
C THR A 160 -0.76 18.89 -10.93
N ALA A 161 0.47 18.37 -10.87
CA ALA A 161 0.83 17.35 -9.90
C ALA A 161 0.63 17.93 -8.49
N PRO A 162 0.00 17.17 -7.57
CA PRO A 162 -0.19 17.67 -6.22
C PRO A 162 1.16 17.90 -5.56
N ARG A 163 1.23 18.89 -4.68
CA ARG A 163 2.43 19.08 -3.86
C ARG A 163 2.56 17.91 -2.89
N VAL A 164 3.72 17.25 -2.87
CA VAL A 164 3.98 16.18 -1.91
C VAL A 164 4.52 16.75 -0.60
N HIS A 165 3.89 16.37 0.51
CA HIS A 165 4.31 16.66 1.87
C HIS A 165 4.74 15.36 2.55
N LEU A 166 6.06 15.18 2.69
CA LEU A 166 6.64 14.00 3.34
C LEU A 166 6.53 14.10 4.86
N ARG A 167 6.10 13.02 5.49
CA ARG A 167 6.04 12.92 6.95
C ARG A 167 6.42 11.52 7.40
N VAL A 168 7.52 11.40 8.15
CA VAL A 168 7.96 10.11 8.70
C VAL A 168 6.96 9.62 9.74
N LYS A 169 6.48 8.38 9.60
CA LYS A 169 5.48 7.76 10.48
C LYS A 169 4.17 8.55 10.49
N ALA A 170 3.75 8.99 9.31
CA ALA A 170 2.51 9.72 9.10
C ALA A 170 1.30 8.84 9.43
N ASP A 171 1.34 7.55 9.12
CA ASP A 171 0.36 6.53 9.52
C ASP A 171 0.03 6.51 11.03
N ARG A 172 0.96 6.94 11.88
CA ARG A 172 0.77 7.04 13.34
C ARG A 172 0.18 8.35 13.81
N THR A 173 0.17 9.39 12.99
CA THR A 173 -0.14 10.76 13.42
C THR A 173 -1.18 11.47 12.56
N CYS A 174 -1.27 11.13 11.28
CA CYS A 174 -2.15 11.71 10.27
C CYS A 174 -3.27 10.71 10.00
N ALA A 175 -4.51 11.16 10.21
CA ALA A 175 -5.68 10.29 10.12
C ALA A 175 -5.95 9.83 8.67
N SER A 176 -5.68 10.68 7.67
CA SER A 176 -5.86 10.29 6.27
C SER A 176 -4.86 9.20 5.86
N VAL A 177 -3.60 9.32 6.26
CA VAL A 177 -2.55 8.32 5.99
C VAL A 177 -2.81 7.01 6.74
N ALA A 178 -3.20 7.09 8.01
CA ALA A 178 -3.57 5.90 8.79
C ALA A 178 -4.71 5.12 8.12
N ALA A 179 -5.76 5.81 7.67
CA ALA A 179 -6.86 5.20 6.95
C ALA A 179 -6.41 4.59 5.61
N ALA A 180 -5.58 5.31 4.84
CA ALA A 180 -4.99 4.81 3.60
C ALA A 180 -4.19 3.52 3.82
N SER A 181 -3.38 3.46 4.89
CA SER A 181 -2.61 2.27 5.28
C SER A 181 -3.51 1.05 5.52
N VAL A 182 -4.66 1.25 6.18
CA VAL A 182 -5.60 0.18 6.49
C VAL A 182 -6.27 -0.33 5.21
N LEU A 183 -6.70 0.58 4.33
CA LEU A 183 -7.30 0.22 3.05
C LEU A 183 -6.31 -0.59 2.19
N ALA A 184 -5.11 -0.05 1.97
CA ALA A 184 -4.07 -0.71 1.17
C ALA A 184 -3.75 -2.11 1.72
N LYS A 185 -3.60 -2.21 3.05
CA LYS A 185 -3.25 -3.46 3.71
C LYS A 185 -4.36 -4.50 3.64
N CYS A 186 -5.62 -4.12 3.86
CA CYS A 186 -6.75 -5.05 3.80
C CYS A 186 -6.95 -5.56 2.38
N GLU A 187 -6.92 -4.67 1.39
CA GLU A 187 -7.13 -5.04 -0.01
C GLU A 187 -6.02 -5.95 -0.53
N ARG A 188 -4.75 -5.56 -0.32
CA ARG A 188 -3.62 -6.41 -0.71
C ARG A 188 -3.63 -7.76 0.03
N ASP A 189 -3.92 -7.78 1.32
CA ASP A 189 -3.95 -9.05 2.06
C ASP A 189 -5.07 -9.98 1.55
N SER A 190 -6.21 -9.43 1.11
CA SER A 190 -7.31 -10.19 0.52
C SER A 190 -6.92 -10.77 -0.84
N LEU A 191 -6.30 -9.96 -1.71
CA LEU A 191 -5.75 -10.42 -2.98
C LEU A 191 -4.75 -11.57 -2.79
N MET A 192 -3.84 -11.47 -1.81
CA MET A 192 -2.87 -12.55 -1.56
C MET A 192 -3.54 -13.84 -1.03
N VAL A 193 -4.67 -13.74 -0.33
CA VAL A 193 -5.45 -14.93 0.10
C VAL A 193 -6.12 -15.59 -1.10
N GLU A 194 -6.70 -14.81 -2.00
CA GLU A 194 -7.32 -15.31 -3.23
C GLU A 194 -6.29 -16.02 -4.12
N LEU A 195 -5.12 -15.41 -4.30
CA LEU A 195 -4.01 -16.02 -5.05
C LEU A 195 -3.47 -17.30 -4.38
N ALA A 196 -3.53 -17.40 -3.05
CA ALA A 196 -3.11 -18.60 -2.34
C ALA A 196 -3.98 -19.82 -2.69
N ALA A 197 -5.25 -19.63 -3.04
CA ALA A 197 -6.11 -20.73 -3.47
C ALA A 197 -5.63 -21.38 -4.79
N GLN A 198 -5.02 -20.57 -5.67
CA GLN A 198 -4.45 -21.03 -6.95
C GLN A 198 -3.01 -21.56 -6.77
N HIS A 199 -2.29 -21.08 -5.76
CA HIS A 199 -0.91 -21.49 -5.46
C HIS A 199 -0.71 -21.88 -3.98
N PRO A 200 -1.37 -22.97 -3.51
CA PRO A 200 -1.44 -23.30 -2.08
C PRO A 200 -0.08 -23.62 -1.45
N HIS A 201 0.86 -24.12 -2.25
CA HIS A 201 2.21 -24.46 -1.80
C HIS A 201 3.02 -23.25 -1.30
N PHE A 202 2.74 -22.04 -1.80
CA PHE A 202 3.46 -20.84 -1.34
C PHE A 202 2.91 -20.22 -0.06
N ARG A 203 1.77 -20.71 0.47
CA ARG A 203 1.18 -20.28 1.76
C ARG A 203 0.92 -18.76 1.86
N TRP A 204 0.54 -18.14 0.74
CA TRP A 204 0.32 -16.69 0.68
C TRP A 204 -0.87 -16.20 1.51
N ASP A 205 -1.78 -17.10 1.87
CA ASP A 205 -2.87 -16.86 2.83
C ASP A 205 -2.35 -16.52 4.23
N GLU A 206 -1.13 -16.92 4.57
CA GLU A 206 -0.48 -16.57 5.84
C GLU A 206 0.59 -15.50 5.63
N ASN A 207 1.54 -15.75 4.73
CA ASN A 207 2.72 -14.91 4.59
C ASN A 207 2.54 -13.71 3.65
N LYS A 208 1.42 -13.59 2.94
CA LYS A 208 1.08 -12.44 2.04
C LYS A 208 2.16 -12.14 1.00
N GLY A 209 2.90 -13.16 0.56
CA GLY A 209 3.99 -13.06 -0.41
C GLY A 209 5.33 -12.62 0.19
N TYR A 210 5.45 -12.43 1.51
CA TYR A 210 6.73 -12.13 2.17
C TYR A 210 7.61 -13.38 2.30
N ALA A 211 8.91 -13.18 2.55
CA ALA A 211 9.92 -14.23 2.67
C ALA A 211 9.79 -15.01 4.00
N SER A 212 8.72 -15.81 4.14
CA SER A 212 8.56 -16.76 5.24
C SER A 212 9.36 -18.04 4.99
N PRO A 213 9.70 -18.83 6.03
CA PRO A 213 10.35 -20.12 5.85
C PRO A 213 9.62 -21.04 4.86
N ASP A 214 8.29 -21.14 4.96
CA ASP A 214 7.46 -21.98 4.09
C ASP A 214 7.48 -21.49 2.64
N HIS A 215 7.40 -20.17 2.43
CA HIS A 215 7.48 -19.59 1.08
C HIS A 215 8.84 -19.85 0.43
N LEU A 216 9.93 -19.70 1.19
CA LEU A 216 11.28 -19.97 0.69
C LEU A 216 11.51 -21.47 0.44
N ALA A 217 10.92 -22.35 1.26
CA ALA A 217 10.96 -23.79 1.03
C ALA A 217 10.25 -24.18 -0.28
N ALA A 218 9.01 -23.70 -0.47
CA ALA A 218 8.25 -23.92 -1.69
C ALA A 218 8.96 -23.35 -2.94
N LEU A 219 9.61 -22.19 -2.83
CA LEU A 219 10.42 -21.62 -3.90
C LEU A 219 11.63 -22.49 -4.28
N ARG A 220 12.26 -23.17 -3.31
CA ARG A 220 13.38 -24.09 -3.59
C ARG A 220 12.91 -25.38 -4.25
N GLU A 221 11.74 -25.87 -3.88
CA GLU A 221 11.20 -27.14 -4.36
C GLU A 221 10.53 -27.00 -5.73
N LEU A 222 9.72 -25.95 -5.92
CA LEU A 222 8.83 -25.79 -7.07
C LEU A 222 9.28 -24.69 -8.04
N GLY A 223 10.22 -23.84 -7.62
CA GLY A 223 10.61 -22.65 -8.36
C GLY A 223 9.58 -21.50 -8.27
N PRO A 224 9.91 -20.33 -8.85
CA PRO A 224 8.99 -19.19 -8.89
C PRO A 224 7.91 -19.35 -9.95
N CYS A 225 6.71 -18.83 -9.68
CA CYS A 225 5.63 -18.71 -10.67
C CYS A 225 5.61 -17.32 -11.33
N VAL A 226 4.56 -17.02 -12.10
CA VAL A 226 4.38 -15.72 -12.78
C VAL A 226 4.10 -14.56 -11.81
N LEU A 227 3.59 -14.86 -10.61
CA LEU A 227 3.27 -13.85 -9.58
C LEU A 227 4.46 -13.48 -8.70
N HIS A 228 5.60 -14.15 -8.86
CA HIS A 228 6.86 -13.80 -8.19
C HIS A 228 7.57 -12.66 -8.91
N ARG A 229 8.22 -11.80 -8.14
CA ARG A 229 9.06 -10.71 -8.65
C ARG A 229 10.43 -11.28 -9.00
N ARG A 230 10.65 -11.60 -10.27
CA ARG A 230 11.84 -12.30 -10.77
C ARG A 230 13.08 -11.41 -10.79
N SER A 231 12.89 -10.09 -10.75
CA SER A 231 13.99 -9.12 -10.53
C SER A 231 14.57 -9.19 -9.12
N TRP A 232 13.89 -9.86 -8.18
CA TRP A 232 14.39 -10.08 -6.82
C TRP A 232 15.29 -11.31 -6.76
N ARG A 233 16.15 -11.35 -5.73
CA ARG A 233 16.94 -12.54 -5.42
C ARG A 233 16.04 -13.61 -4.80
N LEU A 234 15.47 -14.47 -5.63
CA LEU A 234 14.66 -15.60 -5.20
C LEU A 234 15.56 -16.83 -4.94
N THR A 235 15.36 -17.51 -3.82
CA THR A 235 16.08 -18.75 -3.54
C THR A 235 15.57 -19.87 -4.44
N GLY A 236 16.47 -20.62 -5.10
CA GLY A 236 16.10 -21.73 -5.99
C GLY A 236 16.04 -21.37 -7.47
N SER A 237 16.34 -20.11 -7.86
CA SER A 237 16.61 -19.77 -9.26
C SER A 237 17.99 -20.30 -9.66
N SER A 238 18.10 -21.58 -9.97
CA SER A 238 19.17 -22.06 -10.85
C SER A 238 19.04 -21.25 -12.14
N GLY A 239 20.08 -20.52 -12.52
CA GLY A 239 20.05 -19.66 -13.70
C GLY A 239 19.93 -20.47 -14.98
N GLU A 240 18.69 -20.81 -15.37
CA GLU A 240 18.30 -21.20 -16.73
C GLU A 240 16.77 -21.31 -16.78
N ALA A 241 16.10 -20.25 -17.20
CA ALA A 241 14.72 -20.37 -17.68
C ALA A 241 14.78 -20.36 -19.22
N ALA A 242 14.83 -21.56 -19.81
CA ALA A 242 14.52 -21.72 -21.22
C ALA A 242 13.10 -21.18 -21.47
N LEU A 243 12.97 -20.27 -22.42
CA LEU A 243 11.70 -19.72 -22.88
C LEU A 243 10.81 -20.87 -23.39
N PRO A 244 9.56 -21.04 -22.92
CA PRO A 244 8.63 -21.97 -23.53
C PRO A 244 8.19 -21.42 -24.89
N THR A 245 8.52 -22.14 -25.96
CA THR A 245 8.23 -21.85 -27.37
C THR A 245 6.80 -22.21 -27.79
N ASP A 246 5.82 -22.13 -26.88
CA ASP A 246 4.45 -22.53 -27.23
C ASP A 246 3.47 -21.34 -27.21
N ALA A 247 3.06 -20.94 -28.42
CA ALA A 247 2.22 -19.78 -28.72
C ALA A 247 0.76 -19.89 -28.20
N THR A 248 0.42 -20.98 -27.52
CA THR A 248 -0.92 -21.25 -26.97
C THR A 248 -1.09 -20.83 -25.50
N ALA A 249 0.00 -20.62 -24.76
CA ALA A 249 -0.04 -20.13 -23.38
C ALA A 249 -0.20 -18.60 -23.28
N ALA A 250 0.29 -17.86 -24.28
CA ALA A 250 0.21 -16.40 -24.34
C ALA A 250 -1.24 -15.88 -24.45
N ALA A 251 -2.12 -16.62 -25.14
CA ALA A 251 -3.50 -16.19 -25.37
C ALA A 251 -4.43 -16.30 -24.14
N ARG A 252 -4.02 -17.01 -23.07
CA ARG A 252 -4.78 -17.06 -21.80
C ARG A 252 -4.37 -15.96 -20.82
N LEU A 253 -3.24 -15.31 -21.05
CA LEU A 253 -2.68 -14.29 -20.14
C LEU A 253 -3.34 -12.90 -20.34
N ASP A 254 -3.89 -12.63 -21.52
CA ASP A 254 -4.56 -11.36 -21.83
C ASP A 254 -5.97 -11.28 -21.20
N ASP A 255 -6.68 -12.41 -21.06
CA ASP A 255 -8.02 -12.45 -20.48
C ASP A 255 -7.99 -12.25 -18.95
N ASP A 256 -6.97 -12.76 -18.25
CA ASP A 256 -6.83 -12.58 -16.80
C ASP A 256 -6.32 -11.18 -16.42
N ALA A 257 -5.58 -10.50 -17.31
CA ALA A 257 -5.18 -9.10 -17.16
C ALA A 257 -6.39 -8.15 -17.30
N ALA A 258 -7.35 -8.48 -18.18
CA ALA A 258 -8.59 -7.74 -18.36
C ALA A 258 -9.53 -7.83 -17.14
N ALA A 259 -9.49 -8.93 -16.39
CA ALA A 259 -10.28 -9.11 -15.17
C ALA A 259 -9.97 -8.05 -14.08
N TRP A 260 -8.73 -7.54 -14.03
CA TRP A 260 -8.34 -6.49 -13.08
C TRP A 260 -8.96 -5.12 -13.38
N GLY A 261 -9.33 -4.86 -14.64
CA GLY A 261 -9.99 -3.62 -15.06
C GLY A 261 -11.51 -3.62 -14.86
N MET A 262 -12.13 -4.79 -14.72
CA MET A 262 -13.59 -4.95 -14.76
C MET A 262 -14.26 -5.07 -13.40
N MET A 263 -13.51 -5.29 -12.31
CA MET A 263 -14.06 -5.43 -10.95
C MET A 263 -14.18 -4.11 -10.17
N SER A 264 -14.10 -2.96 -10.86
CA SER A 264 -14.21 -1.60 -10.28
C SER A 264 -15.46 -0.84 -10.76
N THR A 265 -16.65 -1.44 -10.64
CA THR A 265 -17.95 -0.73 -10.73
C THR A 265 -18.76 -0.93 -9.47
#